data_AF-A0A535ZXI6-F1
#
_entry.id   AF-A0A535ZXI6-F1
#
_cell.length_a   1.000
_cell.length_b   1.000
_cell.length_c   1.000
_cell.angle_alpha   90.00
_cell.angle_beta   90.00
_cell.angle_gamma   90.00
#
_symmetry.space_group_name_H-M   'P 1'
#
loop_
_entity.id
_entity.type
_entity.pdbx_description
1 polymer ?
#
loop_
_entity_poly.entity_id
_entity_poly.type
_entity_poly.pdbx_seq_one_letter_code
_entity_poly.pdbx_strand_id
1 'polypeptide(L)'
;MSPADRKRRIGERVDARRDALDRLALEIHARPELAFEERFAADALCAYLESEGVHPRRGIGGLDTAFVAEAGSGEPVVAILGEYDALPGVGHACGHNLMGTAAVGAFLALRETLDGVRGRVRLLDSPAEERGNGKTYLIKAGVFGDVAAALMYHPGDRDEVDPLMLAMVNLDIEFAGKAAHAAAEPHEGVNALDGLLLGWNALSALRLTIRSDSRVHGIITDGGKA
;
A
#
# COMPACT_ATOMS: atom_id res chain seq x y z
N MET A 1 11.43 -19.70 28.09
CA MET A 1 12.43 -19.13 27.15
C MET A 1 12.57 -17.64 27.45
N SER A 2 13.79 -17.12 27.58
CA SER A 2 13.98 -15.68 27.79
C SER A 2 13.57 -14.87 26.54
N PRO A 3 13.29 -13.56 26.64
CA PRO A 3 13.06 -12.72 25.46
C PRO A 3 14.22 -12.75 24.46
N ALA A 4 15.47 -12.80 24.94
CA ALA A 4 16.66 -12.87 24.10
C ALA A 4 16.75 -14.20 23.33
N ASP A 5 16.47 -15.32 23.99
CA ASP A 5 16.43 -16.64 23.34
C ASP A 5 15.32 -16.72 22.30
N ARG A 6 14.17 -16.11 22.60
CA ARG A 6 13.04 -16.03 21.67
C ARG A 6 13.41 -15.24 20.42
N LYS A 7 14.03 -14.06 20.60
CA LYS A 7 14.52 -13.23 19.49
C LYS A 7 15.52 -13.99 18.61
N ARG A 8 16.48 -14.70 19.22
CA ARG A 8 17.44 -15.54 18.49
C ARG A 8 16.74 -16.64 17.68
N ARG A 9 15.81 -17.37 18.30
CA ARG A 9 15.04 -18.43 17.64
C ARG A 9 14.20 -17.90 16.47
N ILE A 10 13.59 -16.72 16.61
CA ILE A 10 12.87 -16.09 15.49
C ILE A 10 13.82 -15.84 14.32
N GLY A 11 14.99 -15.27 14.56
CA GLY A 11 16.01 -15.06 13.52
C GLY A 11 16.42 -16.36 12.81
N GLU A 12 16.71 -17.41 13.58
CA GLU A 12 17.03 -18.74 13.03
C GLU A 12 15.90 -19.30 12.15
N ARG A 13 14.62 -19.05 12.49
CA ARG A 13 13.47 -19.50 11.69
C ARG A 13 13.24 -18.70 10.43
N VAL A 14 13.63 -17.43 10.41
CA VAL A 14 13.67 -16.62 9.19
C VAL A 14 14.82 -17.11 8.29
N ASP A 15 16.02 -17.28 8.84
CA ASP A 15 17.20 -17.75 8.10
C ASP A 15 16.99 -19.14 7.47
N ALA A 16 16.33 -20.04 8.19
CA ALA A 16 15.98 -21.37 7.66
C ALA A 16 15.04 -21.34 6.45
N ARG A 17 14.34 -20.22 6.22
CA ARG A 17 13.42 -20.01 5.09
C ARG A 17 13.97 -19.09 4.00
N ARG A 18 15.19 -18.57 4.18
CA ARG A 18 15.81 -17.56 3.32
C ARG A 18 15.66 -17.88 1.84
N ASP A 19 16.14 -19.04 1.40
CA ASP A 19 16.13 -19.39 -0.03
C ASP A 19 14.72 -19.48 -0.63
N ALA A 20 13.73 -19.89 0.17
CA ALA A 20 12.33 -19.98 -0.27
C ALA A 20 11.69 -18.58 -0.34
N LEU A 21 11.97 -17.72 0.66
CA LEU A 21 11.49 -16.34 0.69
C LEU A 21 12.13 -15.50 -0.43
N ASP A 22 13.44 -15.65 -0.67
CA ASP A 22 14.16 -14.96 -1.74
C ASP A 22 13.60 -15.35 -3.11
N ARG A 23 13.35 -16.66 -3.32
CA ARG A 23 12.72 -17.14 -4.55
C ARG A 23 11.33 -16.55 -4.74
N LEU A 24 10.51 -16.58 -3.70
CA LEU A 24 9.16 -16.01 -3.74
C LEU A 24 9.18 -14.52 -4.07
N ALA A 25 10.10 -13.76 -3.46
CA ALA A 25 10.25 -12.33 -3.70
C ALA A 25 10.70 -12.03 -5.13
N LEU A 26 11.57 -12.86 -5.70
CA LEU A 26 12.00 -12.76 -7.10
C LEU A 26 10.91 -13.17 -8.09
N GLU A 27 10.08 -14.16 -7.75
CA GLU A 27 8.95 -14.59 -8.56
C GLU A 27 7.85 -13.52 -8.64
N ILE A 28 7.57 -12.84 -7.52
CA ILE A 28 6.67 -11.68 -7.47
C ILE A 28 7.30 -10.52 -8.25
N HIS A 29 8.59 -10.23 -8.01
CA HIS A 29 9.30 -9.18 -8.74
C HIS A 29 9.22 -9.33 -10.27
N ALA A 30 9.34 -10.57 -10.77
CA ALA A 30 9.29 -10.89 -12.19
C ALA A 30 7.90 -10.73 -12.83
N ARG A 31 6.83 -10.59 -12.03
CA ARG A 31 5.44 -10.50 -12.48
C ARG A 31 4.74 -9.31 -11.80
N PRO A 32 5.13 -8.08 -12.15
CA PRO A 32 4.55 -6.89 -11.53
C PRO A 32 3.07 -6.78 -11.88
N GLU A 33 2.23 -6.65 -10.86
CA GLU A 33 0.78 -6.45 -10.98
C GLU A 33 0.39 -5.12 -10.33
N LEU A 34 -0.53 -4.38 -10.96
CA LEU A 34 -0.92 -3.05 -10.51
C LEU A 34 -1.90 -3.11 -9.33
N ALA A 35 -2.10 -1.94 -8.71
CA ALA A 35 -3.10 -1.73 -7.66
C ALA A 35 -4.46 -2.41 -7.99
N PHE A 36 -4.92 -3.27 -7.08
CA PHE A 36 -6.13 -4.10 -7.13
C PHE A 36 -6.11 -5.27 -8.13
N GLU A 37 -5.00 -5.48 -8.84
CA GLU A 37 -4.84 -6.55 -9.83
C GLU A 37 -3.80 -7.59 -9.39
N GLU A 38 -3.32 -7.54 -8.15
CA GLU A 38 -2.19 -8.31 -7.60
C GLU A 38 -2.52 -9.79 -7.32
N ARG A 39 -3.14 -10.47 -8.28
CA ARG A 39 -3.66 -11.84 -8.14
C ARG A 39 -2.54 -12.84 -7.99
N PHE A 40 -1.53 -12.80 -8.86
CA PHE A 40 -0.37 -13.69 -8.77
C PHE A 40 0.37 -13.50 -7.46
N ALA A 41 0.64 -12.26 -7.06
CA ALA A 41 1.37 -11.99 -5.82
C ALA A 41 0.62 -12.50 -4.59
N ALA A 42 -0.68 -12.18 -4.46
CA ALA A 42 -1.52 -12.65 -3.37
C ALA A 42 -1.64 -14.20 -3.36
N ASP A 43 -1.80 -14.81 -4.53
CA ASP A 43 -1.88 -16.27 -4.68
C ASP A 43 -0.58 -16.96 -4.29
N ALA A 44 0.57 -16.43 -4.72
CA ALA A 44 1.88 -16.99 -4.41
C ALA A 44 2.20 -16.92 -2.92
N LEU A 45 1.93 -15.77 -2.27
CA LEU A 45 2.10 -15.59 -0.82
C LEU A 45 1.20 -16.54 -0.04
N CYS A 46 -0.08 -16.64 -0.41
CA CYS A 46 -1.01 -17.55 0.24
C CYS A 46 -0.65 -19.03 0.01
N ALA A 47 -0.24 -19.42 -1.20
CA ALA A 47 0.18 -20.77 -1.50
C ALA A 47 1.42 -21.17 -0.67
N TYR A 48 2.36 -20.24 -0.47
CA TYR A 48 3.51 -20.48 0.39
C TYR A 48 3.09 -20.65 1.87
N LEU A 49 2.19 -19.80 2.38
CA LEU A 49 1.58 -19.96 3.71
C LEU A 49 0.89 -21.33 3.87
N GLU A 50 0.11 -21.75 2.86
CA GLU A 50 -0.58 -23.04 2.82
C GLU A 50 0.40 -24.22 2.85
N SER A 51 1.52 -24.12 2.13
CA SER A 51 2.60 -25.12 2.17
C SER A 51 3.25 -25.26 3.56
N GLU A 52 3.19 -24.20 4.37
CA GLU A 52 3.66 -24.13 5.75
C GLU A 52 2.56 -24.45 6.78
N GLY A 53 1.41 -24.97 6.32
CA GLY A 53 0.28 -25.36 7.16
C GLY A 53 -0.52 -24.18 7.74
N VAL A 54 -0.44 -22.99 7.12
CA VAL A 54 -1.27 -21.83 7.44
C VAL A 54 -2.37 -21.71 6.39
N HIS A 55 -3.62 -21.55 6.81
CA HIS A 55 -4.74 -21.32 5.88
C HIS A 55 -5.19 -19.85 5.96
N PRO A 56 -4.65 -18.97 5.10
CA PRO A 56 -5.03 -17.57 5.09
C PRO A 56 -6.48 -17.41 4.60
N ARG A 57 -7.20 -16.47 5.20
CA ARG A 57 -8.52 -16.03 4.73
C ARG A 57 -8.34 -14.91 3.73
N ARG A 58 -8.74 -15.14 2.49
CA ARG A 58 -8.65 -14.21 1.34
C ARG A 58 -9.91 -13.36 1.21
N GLY A 59 -9.87 -12.31 0.39
CA GLY A 59 -11.02 -11.47 0.07
C GLY A 59 -11.46 -10.55 1.22
N ILE A 60 -10.55 -10.16 2.11
CA ILE A 60 -10.92 -9.40 3.30
C ILE A 60 -11.21 -7.93 2.99
N GLY A 61 -12.15 -7.33 3.73
CA GLY A 61 -12.51 -5.92 3.56
C GLY A 61 -13.05 -5.55 2.17
N GLY A 62 -13.57 -6.54 1.43
CA GLY A 62 -14.09 -6.35 0.07
C GLY A 62 -13.01 -6.24 -1.01
N LEU A 63 -11.76 -6.59 -0.70
CA LEU A 63 -10.64 -6.57 -1.64
C LEU A 63 -10.24 -8.00 -2.00
N ASP A 64 -10.38 -8.37 -3.27
CA ASP A 64 -10.12 -9.72 -3.79
C ASP A 64 -8.71 -10.24 -3.45
N THR A 65 -7.72 -9.35 -3.55
CA THR A 65 -6.29 -9.69 -3.37
C THR A 65 -5.83 -9.57 -1.92
N ALA A 66 -6.65 -9.00 -1.01
CA ALA A 66 -6.29 -8.91 0.40
C ALA A 66 -6.48 -10.23 1.14
N PHE A 67 -5.59 -10.57 2.07
CA PHE A 67 -5.72 -11.75 2.92
C PHE A 67 -5.19 -11.54 4.34
N VAL A 68 -5.61 -12.43 5.24
CA VAL A 68 -5.22 -12.44 6.65
C VAL A 68 -4.90 -13.85 7.12
N ALA A 69 -3.85 -13.97 7.93
CA ALA A 69 -3.54 -15.18 8.68
C ALA A 69 -3.28 -14.85 10.14
N GLU A 70 -3.59 -15.78 11.03
CA GLU A 70 -3.45 -15.56 12.48
C GLU A 70 -2.76 -16.74 13.16
N ALA A 71 -1.99 -16.43 14.21
CA ALA A 71 -1.40 -17.43 15.09
C ALA A 71 -1.41 -16.95 16.54
N GLY A 72 -1.59 -17.88 17.47
CA GLY A 72 -1.76 -17.57 18.90
C GLY A 72 -3.22 -17.34 19.28
N SER A 73 -3.44 -16.80 20.48
CA SER A 73 -4.79 -16.66 21.03
C SER A 73 -4.89 -15.53 22.04
N GLY A 74 -6.09 -14.94 22.11
CA GLY A 74 -6.38 -13.83 23.01
C GLY A 74 -5.74 -12.51 22.57
N GLU A 75 -5.70 -11.56 23.50
CA GLU A 75 -5.15 -10.21 23.32
C GLU A 75 -3.81 -10.05 24.05
N PRO A 76 -2.90 -9.19 23.53
CA PRO A 76 -3.11 -8.26 22.41
C PRO A 76 -2.98 -8.92 21.02
N VAL A 77 -3.56 -8.29 20.00
CA VAL A 77 -3.32 -8.62 18.60
C VAL A 77 -2.26 -7.68 18.03
N VAL A 78 -1.15 -8.24 17.55
CA VAL A 78 -0.09 -7.49 16.84
C VAL A 78 -0.15 -7.84 15.37
N ALA A 79 -0.43 -6.84 14.52
CA ALA A 79 -0.47 -7.01 13.08
C ALA A 79 0.93 -6.84 12.46
N ILE A 80 1.26 -7.68 11.49
CA ILE A 80 2.42 -7.55 10.60
C ILE A 80 1.85 -7.27 9.21
N LEU A 81 2.20 -6.12 8.64
CA LEU A 81 1.66 -5.66 7.38
C LEU A 81 2.58 -6.04 6.23
N GLY A 82 1.98 -6.55 5.16
CA GLY A 82 2.62 -6.82 3.88
C GLY A 82 1.94 -6.08 2.74
N GLU A 83 2.68 -5.84 1.67
CA GLU A 83 2.25 -5.17 0.43
C GLU A 83 2.93 -5.85 -0.75
N TYR A 84 2.38 -5.69 -1.95
CA TYR A 84 2.87 -6.39 -3.15
C TYR A 84 2.32 -5.80 -4.45
N ASP A 85 1.78 -4.58 -4.47
CA ASP A 85 1.45 -3.91 -5.72
C ASP A 85 2.68 -3.32 -6.41
N ALA A 86 2.63 -3.21 -7.73
CA ALA A 86 3.68 -2.65 -8.57
C ALA A 86 3.25 -1.32 -9.18
N LEU A 87 4.24 -0.61 -9.72
CA LEU A 87 4.07 0.68 -10.38
C LEU A 87 3.97 0.53 -11.91
N PRO A 88 3.11 1.34 -12.57
CA PRO A 88 3.02 1.36 -14.04
C PRO A 88 4.36 1.66 -14.71
N GLY A 89 4.79 0.78 -15.61
CA GLY A 89 5.96 0.98 -16.47
C GLY A 89 7.33 0.75 -15.80
N VAL A 90 7.39 0.62 -14.47
CA VAL A 90 8.66 0.43 -13.72
C VAL A 90 8.66 -0.81 -12.82
N GLY A 91 7.55 -1.53 -12.69
CA GLY A 91 7.46 -2.75 -11.90
C GLY A 91 7.56 -2.47 -10.40
N HIS A 92 8.21 -3.35 -9.64
CA HIS A 92 8.39 -3.19 -8.19
C HIS A 92 9.52 -2.22 -7.83
N ALA A 93 9.54 -1.03 -8.44
CA ALA A 93 10.53 0.00 -8.14
C ALA A 93 10.43 0.52 -6.68
N CYS A 94 9.26 0.36 -6.03
CA CYS A 94 9.05 0.67 -4.61
C CYS A 94 9.39 -0.52 -3.68
N GLY A 95 9.73 -1.69 -4.25
CA GLY A 95 10.19 -2.86 -3.49
C GLY A 95 9.09 -3.65 -2.77
N HIS A 96 7.81 -3.48 -3.15
CA HIS A 96 6.69 -4.16 -2.49
C HIS A 96 6.78 -5.69 -2.59
N ASN A 97 7.44 -6.25 -3.62
CA ASN A 97 7.74 -7.69 -3.69
C ASN A 97 8.53 -8.23 -2.48
N LEU A 98 9.36 -7.37 -1.85
CA LEU A 98 10.10 -7.71 -0.63
C LEU A 98 9.19 -7.60 0.61
N MET A 99 8.25 -6.65 0.61
CA MET A 99 7.42 -6.34 1.78
C MET A 99 6.49 -7.48 2.17
N GLY A 100 5.68 -7.96 1.21
CA GLY A 100 4.79 -9.10 1.44
C GLY A 100 5.55 -10.36 1.84
N THR A 101 6.70 -10.63 1.21
CA THR A 101 7.51 -11.81 1.51
C THR A 101 8.17 -11.75 2.88
N ALA A 102 8.70 -10.60 3.30
CA ALA A 102 9.25 -10.47 4.65
C ALA A 102 8.14 -10.50 5.72
N ALA A 103 6.95 -9.95 5.44
CA ALA A 103 5.80 -10.06 6.35
C ALA A 103 5.41 -11.53 6.58
N VAL A 104 5.32 -12.32 5.51
CA VAL A 104 5.09 -13.78 5.58
C VAL A 104 6.20 -14.49 6.36
N GLY A 105 7.47 -14.19 6.07
CA GLY A 105 8.61 -14.77 6.78
C GLY A 105 8.58 -14.47 8.29
N ALA A 106 8.31 -13.22 8.66
CA ALA A 106 8.18 -12.79 10.05
C ALA A 106 7.01 -13.47 10.76
N PHE A 107 5.85 -13.57 10.10
CA PHE A 107 4.68 -14.26 10.64
C PHE A 107 4.95 -15.75 10.92
N LEU A 108 5.52 -16.46 9.94
CA LEU A 108 5.85 -17.88 10.06
C LEU A 108 6.86 -18.14 11.19
N ALA A 109 7.90 -17.32 11.27
CA ALA A 109 8.90 -17.43 12.33
C ALA A 109 8.30 -17.13 13.72
N LEU A 110 7.44 -16.12 13.84
CA LEU A 110 6.77 -15.79 15.09
C LEU A 110 5.84 -16.90 15.55
N ARG A 111 5.00 -17.44 14.65
CA ARG A 111 4.05 -18.53 14.92
C ARG A 111 4.71 -19.70 15.65
N GLU A 112 5.91 -20.11 15.25
CA GLU A 112 6.66 -21.23 15.86
C GLU A 112 7.26 -20.92 17.23
N THR A 113 7.15 -19.68 17.66
CA THR A 113 7.70 -19.20 18.92
C THR A 113 6.61 -18.62 19.83
N LEU A 114 5.32 -18.91 19.64
CA LEU A 114 4.28 -18.35 20.52
C LEU A 114 4.04 -19.13 21.82
N ASP A 115 4.71 -20.26 22.06
CA ASP A 115 4.50 -21.06 23.28
C ASP A 115 4.70 -20.27 24.58
N GLY A 116 3.67 -20.20 25.41
CA GLY A 116 3.68 -19.42 26.65
C GLY A 116 3.72 -17.90 26.45
N VAL A 117 3.46 -17.40 25.23
CA VAL A 117 3.19 -15.98 24.94
C VAL A 117 1.68 -15.78 24.94
N ARG A 118 1.21 -14.82 25.73
CA ARG A 118 -0.17 -14.35 25.64
C ARG A 118 -0.30 -13.41 24.43
N GLY A 119 -1.36 -13.59 23.65
CA GLY A 119 -1.70 -12.73 22.52
C GLY A 119 -1.64 -13.48 21.19
N ARG A 120 -1.83 -12.71 20.12
CA ARG A 120 -1.97 -13.21 18.76
C ARG A 120 -1.19 -12.34 17.81
N VAL A 121 -0.54 -12.97 16.83
CA VAL A 121 0.04 -12.28 15.68
C VAL A 121 -0.92 -12.43 14.50
N ARG A 122 -1.16 -11.34 13.78
CA ARG A 122 -1.98 -11.29 12.57
C ARG A 122 -1.08 -10.86 11.42
N LEU A 123 -0.87 -11.72 10.44
CA LEU A 123 -0.38 -11.27 9.14
C LEU A 123 -1.57 -10.62 8.42
N LEU A 124 -1.41 -9.36 8.02
CA LEU A 124 -2.41 -8.63 7.28
C LEU A 124 -1.78 -8.04 6.03
N ASP A 125 -2.13 -8.62 4.91
CA ASP A 125 -1.61 -8.21 3.62
C ASP A 125 -2.57 -7.18 2.99
N SER A 126 -2.02 -6.04 2.57
CA SER A 126 -2.77 -4.89 2.09
C SER A 126 -2.41 -4.55 0.65
N PRO A 127 -3.31 -4.79 -0.32
CA PRO A 127 -3.04 -4.49 -1.72
C PRO A 127 -3.12 -2.97 -1.98
N ALA A 128 -2.73 -2.58 -3.20
CA ALA A 128 -3.00 -1.27 -3.77
C ALA A 128 -2.55 -0.08 -2.90
N GLU A 129 -1.32 -0.10 -2.39
CA GLU A 129 -0.77 1.02 -1.62
C GLU A 129 -0.58 2.25 -2.52
N GLU A 130 0.03 2.07 -3.70
CA GLU A 130 0.56 3.17 -4.52
C GLU A 130 -0.53 4.07 -5.10
N ARG A 131 -1.71 3.50 -5.40
CA ARG A 131 -2.80 4.21 -6.08
C ARG A 131 -4.20 3.87 -5.59
N GLY A 132 -4.35 2.88 -4.71
CA GLY A 132 -5.66 2.41 -4.27
C GLY A 132 -6.03 2.75 -2.83
N ASN A 133 -5.06 3.09 -1.99
CA ASN A 133 -5.26 3.22 -0.55
C ASN A 133 -5.89 1.95 0.06
N GLY A 134 -5.46 0.75 -0.33
CA GLY A 134 -6.13 -0.50 0.07
C GLY A 134 -6.32 -0.68 1.58
N LYS A 135 -5.36 -0.21 2.40
CA LYS A 135 -5.49 -0.18 3.87
C LYS A 135 -6.72 0.59 4.35
N THR A 136 -7.12 1.66 3.66
CA THR A 136 -8.30 2.44 4.04
C THR A 136 -9.61 1.64 3.88
N TYR A 137 -9.70 0.76 2.88
CA TYR A 137 -10.83 -0.18 2.74
C TYR A 137 -10.85 -1.19 3.88
N LEU A 138 -9.68 -1.76 4.22
CA LEU A 138 -9.53 -2.69 5.34
C LEU A 138 -9.89 -2.04 6.69
N ILE A 139 -9.46 -0.79 6.93
CA ILE A 139 -9.81 -0.02 8.11
C ILE A 139 -11.33 0.23 8.17
N LYS A 140 -11.93 0.71 7.07
CA LYS A 140 -13.39 0.96 6.99
C LYS A 140 -14.21 -0.31 7.19
N ALA A 141 -13.70 -1.45 6.73
CA ALA A 141 -14.34 -2.76 6.92
C ALA A 141 -14.12 -3.34 8.33
N GLY A 142 -13.43 -2.63 9.23
CA GLY A 142 -13.21 -3.05 10.62
C GLY A 142 -12.13 -4.10 10.80
N VAL A 143 -11.31 -4.40 9.79
CA VAL A 143 -10.28 -5.46 9.84
C VAL A 143 -9.19 -5.15 10.88
N PHE A 144 -8.99 -3.86 11.20
CA PHE A 144 -8.04 -3.38 12.21
C PHE A 144 -8.67 -3.18 13.61
N GLY A 145 -9.97 -3.46 13.80
CA GLY A 145 -10.71 -3.04 14.99
C GLY A 145 -10.18 -3.57 16.33
N ASP A 146 -9.54 -4.75 16.34
CA ASP A 146 -8.95 -5.39 17.53
C ASP A 146 -7.41 -5.37 17.55
N VAL A 147 -6.77 -4.67 16.59
CA VAL A 147 -5.31 -4.60 16.48
C VAL A 147 -4.76 -3.61 17.50
N ALA A 148 -3.93 -4.09 18.43
CA ALA A 148 -3.29 -3.28 19.47
C ALA A 148 -2.03 -2.57 18.98
N ALA A 149 -1.32 -3.16 18.02
CA ALA A 149 -0.16 -2.58 17.36
C ALA A 149 -0.03 -3.13 15.94
N ALA A 150 0.45 -2.31 15.00
CA ALA A 150 0.75 -2.72 13.64
C ALA A 150 2.23 -2.44 13.33
N LEU A 151 2.89 -3.41 12.70
CA LEU A 151 4.30 -3.37 12.33
C LEU A 151 4.41 -3.55 10.83
N MET A 152 5.29 -2.77 10.21
CA MET A 152 5.55 -2.80 8.79
C MET A 152 7.01 -2.39 8.59
N TYR A 153 7.62 -2.86 7.50
CA TYR A 153 8.87 -2.31 7.01
C TYR A 153 8.68 -1.91 5.56
N HIS A 154 9.44 -0.92 5.12
CA HIS A 154 9.49 -0.48 3.73
C HIS A 154 10.96 -0.49 3.28
N PRO A 155 11.30 -1.10 2.14
CA PRO A 155 12.67 -1.05 1.63
C PRO A 155 13.02 0.39 1.23
N GLY A 156 14.27 0.78 1.51
CA GLY A 156 14.79 2.11 1.21
C GLY A 156 16.29 2.07 0.98
N ASP A 157 16.88 3.22 0.67
CA ASP A 157 18.32 3.40 0.51
C ASP A 157 19.09 3.46 1.85
N ARG A 158 18.36 3.59 2.97
CA ARG A 158 18.88 3.65 4.33
C ARG A 158 17.85 3.16 5.34
N ASP A 159 18.32 2.86 6.54
CA ASP A 159 17.46 2.62 7.69
C ASP A 159 16.94 3.95 8.25
N GLU A 160 15.63 4.10 8.36
CA GLU A 160 14.96 5.26 8.94
C GLU A 160 13.82 4.79 9.85
N VAL A 161 13.75 5.38 11.05
CA VAL A 161 12.68 5.12 12.01
C VAL A 161 11.75 6.32 11.98
N ASP A 162 10.45 6.06 11.81
CA ASP A 162 9.41 7.08 11.77
C ASP A 162 9.64 8.14 10.67
N PRO A 163 9.71 7.73 9.39
CA PRO A 163 9.85 8.68 8.29
C PRO A 163 8.62 9.60 8.23
N LEU A 164 8.82 10.83 7.76
CA LEU A 164 7.72 11.77 7.57
C LEU A 164 6.75 11.25 6.49
N MET A 165 5.56 10.84 6.91
CA MET A 165 4.45 10.47 6.03
C MET A 165 3.47 11.64 5.89
N LEU A 166 3.12 12.01 4.66
CA LEU A 166 2.21 13.12 4.39
C LEU A 166 0.80 12.60 4.08
N ALA A 167 -0.22 13.32 4.55
CA ALA A 167 -1.58 13.12 4.07
C ALA A 167 -1.68 13.62 2.62
N MET A 168 -2.30 12.80 1.76
CA MET A 168 -2.47 13.10 0.34
C MET A 168 -3.94 13.01 -0.06
N VAL A 169 -4.36 13.92 -0.93
CA VAL A 169 -5.66 13.89 -1.62
C VAL A 169 -5.42 14.15 -3.10
N ASN A 170 -5.97 13.29 -3.96
CA ASN A 170 -6.02 13.51 -5.39
C ASN A 170 -7.36 14.16 -5.75
N LEU A 171 -7.33 15.19 -6.59
CA LEU A 171 -8.51 15.93 -7.05
C LEU A 171 -8.53 15.97 -8.57
N ASP A 172 -9.64 15.53 -9.16
CA ASP A 172 -9.97 15.80 -10.54
C ASP A 172 -10.83 17.06 -10.60
N ILE A 173 -10.41 18.05 -11.40
CA ILE A 173 -11.06 19.35 -11.51
C ILE A 173 -11.50 19.57 -12.95
N GLU A 174 -12.79 19.78 -13.16
CA GLU A 174 -13.39 20.02 -14.47
C GLU A 174 -14.01 21.42 -14.53
N PHE A 175 -13.69 22.16 -15.59
CA PHE A 175 -14.32 23.44 -15.91
C PHE A 175 -15.27 23.24 -17.09
N ALA A 176 -16.57 23.40 -16.84
CA ALA A 176 -17.58 23.33 -17.89
C ALA A 176 -17.81 24.72 -18.51
N GLY A 177 -17.79 24.78 -19.85
CA GLY A 177 -17.99 26.00 -20.62
C GLY A 177 -19.13 25.87 -21.63
N LYS A 178 -19.24 26.87 -22.51
CA LYS A 178 -20.14 26.89 -23.67
C LYS A 178 -19.33 27.28 -24.90
N ALA A 179 -19.29 26.40 -25.90
CA ALA A 179 -18.61 26.69 -27.15
C ALA A 179 -19.31 27.82 -27.92
N ALA A 180 -18.52 28.65 -28.57
CA ALA A 180 -18.97 29.66 -29.51
C ALA A 180 -17.91 29.85 -30.60
N HIS A 181 -18.28 30.44 -31.73
CA HIS A 181 -17.32 30.70 -32.80
C HIS A 181 -16.32 31.77 -32.37
N ALA A 182 -15.08 31.37 -32.10
CA ALA A 182 -14.07 32.22 -31.44
C ALA A 182 -13.85 33.58 -32.13
N ALA A 183 -13.90 33.63 -33.47
CA ALA A 183 -13.68 34.86 -34.21
C ALA A 183 -14.95 35.70 -34.48
N ALA A 184 -16.14 35.11 -34.36
CA ALA A 184 -17.39 35.75 -34.80
C ALA A 184 -18.24 36.19 -33.61
N GLU A 185 -18.43 35.28 -32.66
CA GLU A 185 -19.37 35.46 -31.55
C GLU A 185 -18.73 35.00 -30.21
N PRO A 186 -17.50 35.43 -29.86
CA PRO A 186 -16.84 34.95 -28.64
C PRO A 186 -17.62 35.27 -27.35
N HIS A 187 -18.43 36.32 -27.36
CA HIS A 187 -19.27 36.76 -26.24
C HIS A 187 -20.45 35.82 -25.94
N GLU A 188 -20.84 34.97 -26.89
CA GLU A 188 -21.89 33.96 -26.69
C GLU A 188 -21.35 32.71 -25.98
N GLY A 189 -20.03 32.58 -25.86
CA GLY A 189 -19.35 31.45 -25.24
C GLY A 189 -19.02 31.67 -23.76
N VAL A 190 -18.73 30.57 -23.08
CA VAL A 190 -18.13 30.55 -21.73
C VAL A 190 -16.84 29.76 -21.82
N ASN A 191 -15.70 30.45 -21.74
CA ASN A 191 -14.40 29.86 -22.00
C ASN A 191 -13.89 29.05 -20.79
N ALA A 192 -14.04 27.72 -20.87
CA ALA A 192 -13.53 26.79 -19.87
C ALA A 192 -12.00 26.81 -19.75
N LEU A 193 -11.28 26.99 -20.86
CA LEU A 193 -9.81 27.06 -20.86
C LEU A 193 -9.31 28.29 -20.09
N ASP A 194 -9.95 29.45 -20.27
CA ASP A 194 -9.60 30.65 -19.49
C ASP A 194 -9.87 30.43 -17.99
N GLY A 195 -11.01 29.83 -17.63
CA GLY A 195 -11.32 29.48 -16.25
C GLY A 195 -10.27 28.56 -15.63
N LEU A 196 -9.85 27.53 -16.37
CA LEU A 196 -8.81 26.60 -15.95
C LEU A 196 -7.45 27.29 -15.78
N LEU A 197 -7.04 28.14 -16.72
CA LEU A 197 -5.77 28.88 -16.64
C LEU A 197 -5.75 29.88 -15.48
N LEU A 198 -6.86 30.57 -15.23
CA LEU A 198 -7.01 31.46 -14.08
C LEU A 198 -6.92 30.68 -12.76
N GLY A 199 -7.63 29.55 -12.66
CA GLY A 199 -7.55 28.66 -11.50
C GLY A 199 -6.13 28.12 -11.27
N TRP A 200 -5.45 27.71 -12.34
CA TRP A 200 -4.07 27.23 -12.30
C TRP A 200 -3.10 28.29 -11.76
N ASN A 201 -3.22 29.52 -12.24
CA ASN A 201 -2.41 30.64 -11.76
C ASN A 201 -2.68 30.95 -10.28
N ALA A 202 -3.96 30.90 -9.86
CA ALA A 202 -4.34 31.07 -8.46
C ALA A 202 -3.76 29.96 -7.57
N LEU A 203 -3.82 28.69 -8.00
CA LEU A 203 -3.22 27.55 -7.30
C LEU A 203 -1.69 27.70 -7.18
N SER A 204 -1.03 28.17 -8.24
CA SER A 204 0.40 28.43 -8.22
C SER A 204 0.76 29.54 -7.22
N ALA A 205 -0.03 30.62 -7.16
CA ALA A 205 0.18 31.72 -6.22
C ALA A 205 -0.06 31.29 -4.76
N LEU A 206 -1.01 30.38 -4.51
CA LEU A 206 -1.33 29.84 -3.19
C LEU A 206 -0.12 29.16 -2.52
N ARG A 207 0.85 28.67 -3.29
CA ARG A 207 2.05 27.99 -2.75
C ARG A 207 2.86 28.85 -1.77
N LEU A 208 2.75 30.19 -1.84
CA LEU A 208 3.40 31.10 -0.88
C LEU A 208 2.65 31.25 0.45
N THR A 209 1.37 30.86 0.50
CA THR A 209 0.51 31.04 1.68
C THR A 209 0.12 29.72 2.35
N ILE A 210 0.44 28.58 1.75
CA ILE A 210 0.34 27.27 2.42
C ILE A 210 1.54 27.02 3.34
N ARG A 211 1.36 26.07 4.27
CA ARG A 211 2.43 25.64 5.18
C ARG A 211 3.63 25.09 4.40
N SER A 212 4.82 25.27 4.95
CA SER A 212 6.08 24.79 4.36
C SER A 212 6.20 23.26 4.25
N ASP A 213 5.37 22.52 4.97
CA ASP A 213 5.25 21.05 4.93
C ASP A 213 4.17 20.54 3.97
N SER A 214 3.44 21.43 3.29
CA SER A 214 2.38 21.09 2.34
C SER A 214 2.82 21.25 0.89
N ARG A 215 2.25 20.45 -0.02
CA ARG A 215 2.54 20.51 -1.46
C ARG A 215 1.25 20.49 -2.26
N VAL A 216 1.22 21.25 -3.37
CA VAL A 216 0.12 21.26 -4.35
C VAL A 216 0.71 21.26 -5.75
N HIS A 217 0.40 20.24 -6.53
CA HIS A 217 0.89 20.05 -7.90
C HIS A 217 -0.14 19.29 -8.73
N GLY A 218 -0.02 19.36 -10.06
CA GLY A 218 -0.93 18.69 -10.98
C GLY A 218 -0.44 18.79 -12.43
N ILE A 219 -1.33 18.44 -13.36
CA ILE A 219 -1.15 18.61 -14.82
C ILE A 219 -2.49 19.02 -15.45
N ILE A 220 -2.45 19.58 -16.66
CA ILE A 220 -3.64 19.80 -17.48
C ILE A 220 -3.78 18.59 -18.40
N THR A 221 -4.85 17.82 -18.25
CA THR A 221 -5.09 16.57 -19.01
C THR A 221 -5.87 16.81 -20.30
N ASP A 222 -6.77 17.80 -20.32
CA ASP A 222 -7.51 18.25 -21.50
C ASP A 222 -7.59 19.79 -21.47
N GLY A 223 -7.14 20.44 -22.54
CA GLY A 223 -7.12 21.90 -22.72
C GLY A 223 -8.09 22.41 -23.77
N GLY A 224 -9.01 21.57 -24.24
CA GLY A 224 -9.92 21.85 -25.35
C GLY A 224 -9.46 21.23 -26.68
N LYS A 225 -10.41 21.19 -27.62
CA LYS A 225 -10.19 20.73 -29.00
C LYS A 225 -10.33 21.92 -29.94
N ALA A 226 -9.43 22.05 -30.90
CA ALA A 226 -9.41 23.12 -31.91
C ALA A 226 -10.55 22.95 -32.93
#